data_AF-A0A8T1NF56-F1
#
_entry.id   AF-A0A8T1NF56-F1
#
_cell.length_a   1.000
_cell.length_b   1.000
_cell.length_c   1.000
_cell.angle_alpha   90.00
_cell.angle_beta   90.00
_cell.angle_gamma   90.00
#
_symmetry.space_group_name_H-M   'P 1'
#
loop_
_entity.id
_entity.type
_entity.pdbx_description
1 polymer ?
#
loop_
_entity_poly.entity_id
_entity_poly.type
_entity_poly.pdbx_seq_one_letter_code
_entity_poly.pdbx_strand_id
1 'polypeptide(L)'
;MAMAIVEEPITSRLDRLDQMLRHLEEIRGCNDRSSPKSSRASITSSGTDGHTSSVDLFPKSIEKHSRPMEHVIIETEVKGTLIERLELVEDRVLKLCLQLEQLEAERKIEEKNEKKTHEKGLKQLIKQCVKGEAGKY
;
A
#
# COMPACT_ATOMS: atom_id res chain seq x y z
N MET A 1 2.69 25.90 -13.37
CA MET A 1 4.04 25.45 -12.94
C MET A 1 3.81 24.42 -11.85
N ALA A 2 3.85 23.12 -12.17
CA ALA A 2 3.60 22.06 -11.21
C ALA A 2 4.89 21.79 -10.43
N MET A 3 4.85 21.95 -9.10
CA MET A 3 5.95 21.59 -8.21
C MET A 3 6.06 20.07 -8.17
N ALA A 4 7.10 19.53 -8.79
CA ALA A 4 7.45 18.12 -8.64
C ALA A 4 7.77 17.87 -7.16
N ILE A 5 6.93 17.08 -6.49
CA ILE A 5 7.21 16.59 -5.16
C ILE A 5 8.38 15.61 -5.32
N VAL A 6 9.60 16.08 -5.06
CA VAL A 6 10.79 15.23 -5.01
C VAL A 6 10.66 14.42 -3.72
N GLU A 7 10.03 13.26 -3.82
CA GLU A 7 9.95 12.32 -2.71
C GLU A 7 11.36 11.82 -2.40
N GLU A 8 11.76 11.95 -1.13
CA GLU A 8 13.07 11.52 -0.65
C GLU A 8 13.29 10.04 -0.99
N PRO A 9 14.47 9.64 -1.51
CA PRO A 9 14.79 8.24 -1.77
C PRO A 9 14.51 7.38 -0.55
N ILE A 10 13.93 6.19 -0.76
CA ILE A 10 13.55 5.26 0.33
C ILE A 10 14.72 4.97 1.28
N THR A 11 15.95 4.99 0.77
CA THR A 11 17.18 4.80 1.54
C THR A 11 17.42 5.90 2.58
N SER A 12 17.15 7.16 2.28
CA SER A 12 17.34 8.25 3.26
C SER A 12 16.23 8.24 4.32
N ARG A 13 15.03 7.79 3.96
CA ARG A 13 13.94 7.56 4.92
C ARG A 13 14.28 6.44 5.92
N LEU A 14 14.92 5.37 5.45
CA LEU A 14 15.38 4.26 6.30
C LEU A 14 16.55 4.68 7.20
N ASP A 15 17.54 5.39 6.66
CA ASP A 15 18.69 5.91 7.43
C ASP A 15 18.24 6.83 8.57
N ARG A 16 17.27 7.71 8.30
CA ARG A 16 16.67 8.57 9.33
C ARG A 16 15.96 7.77 10.43
N LEU A 17 15.26 6.70 10.08
CA LEU A 17 14.60 5.84 11.08
C LEU A 17 15.62 5.08 11.95
N ASP A 18 16.72 4.62 11.37
CA ASP A 18 17.80 3.96 12.11
C ASP A 18 18.45 4.90 13.14
N GLN A 19 18.72 6.14 12.72
CA GLN A 19 19.26 7.17 13.63
C GLN A 19 18.29 7.52 14.76
N MET A 20 16.99 7.60 14.48
CA MET A 20 15.96 7.86 15.50
C MET A 20 15.84 6.72 16.51
N LEU A 21 15.86 5.46 16.05
CA LEU A 21 15.81 4.30 16.93
C LEU A 21 17.04 4.24 17.85
N ARG A 22 18.24 4.47 17.30
CA ARG A 22 19.48 4.54 18.07
C ARG A 22 19.42 5.58 19.19
N HIS A 23 18.88 6.76 18.92
CA HIS A 23 18.76 7.81 19.92
C HIS A 23 17.74 7.45 21.03
N LEU A 24 16.64 6.80 20.67
CA LEU A 24 15.65 6.33 21.65
C LEU A 24 16.19 5.23 22.56
N GLU A 25 17.02 4.34 22.02
CA GLU A 25 17.70 3.30 22.80
C GLU A 25 18.73 3.90 23.76
N GLU A 26 19.46 4.93 23.33
CA GLU A 26 20.44 5.64 24.16
C GLU A 26 19.77 6.39 25.33
N ILE A 27 18.62 7.02 25.11
CA ILE A 27 17.82 7.66 26.16
C ILE A 27 17.24 6.60 27.12
N ARG A 28 16.81 5.45 26.59
CA ARG A 28 16.23 4.35 27.39
C ARG A 28 17.27 3.72 28.33
N GLY A 29 18.52 3.58 27.87
CA GLY A 29 19.63 3.07 28.69
C GLY A 29 20.11 4.02 29.79
N CYS A 30 19.80 5.32 29.67
CA CYS A 30 20.22 6.35 30.63
C CYS A 30 19.26 6.52 31.83
N ASN A 31 18.04 5.99 31.74
CA ASN A 31 17.03 6.10 32.81
C ASN A 31 17.27 5.16 34.00
N ASP A 32 18.15 4.16 33.87
CA ASP A 32 18.42 3.17 34.92
C ASP A 32 19.62 3.52 35.81
N ARG A 33 20.39 4.57 35.49
CA ARG A 33 21.53 4.99 36.30
C ARG A 33 21.59 6.51 36.36
N SER A 34 21.29 7.04 37.56
CA SER A 34 21.38 8.44 37.96
C SER A 34 20.09 9.23 37.79
N SER A 35 19.32 9.30 38.87
CA SER A 35 18.69 10.56 39.23
C SER A 35 19.80 11.55 39.60
N PRO A 36 19.86 12.71 38.94
CA PRO A 36 20.16 13.93 39.67
C PRO A 36 18.97 14.88 39.56
N LYS A 37 18.41 15.24 40.71
CA LYS A 37 17.71 16.51 40.89
C LYS A 37 18.49 17.63 40.18
N SER A 38 17.91 18.34 39.22
CA SER A 38 18.40 19.69 38.86
C SER A 38 17.36 20.55 38.12
N SER A 39 16.85 21.52 38.86
CA SER A 39 16.67 22.94 38.53
C SER A 39 16.54 23.38 37.05
N ARG A 40 15.35 23.93 36.79
CA ARG A 40 15.10 25.09 35.93
C ARG A 40 16.29 26.06 35.92
N ALA A 41 17.05 26.08 34.83
CA ALA A 41 17.99 27.13 34.50
C ALA A 41 17.51 27.81 33.21
N SER A 42 16.97 29.01 33.39
CA SER A 42 16.65 29.95 32.31
C SER A 42 17.95 30.26 31.54
N ILE A 43 17.97 29.99 30.22
CA ILE A 43 18.98 30.59 29.34
C ILE A 43 18.36 31.88 28.80
N THR A 44 18.76 33.00 29.41
CA THR A 44 18.61 34.34 28.86
C THR A 44 19.84 34.71 28.06
N SER A 45 19.62 35.53 27.00
CA SER A 45 20.61 36.29 26.21
C SER A 45 21.14 35.53 25.00
N SER A 46 21.22 36.04 23.77
CA SER A 46 20.98 37.33 23.08
C SER A 46 21.27 36.96 21.61
N GLY A 47 20.49 37.18 20.56
CA GLY A 47 19.73 38.32 20.11
C GLY A 47 20.10 38.49 18.63
N THR A 48 19.23 38.08 17.71
CA THR A 48 19.18 38.50 16.29
C THR A 48 17.81 38.10 15.70
N ASP A 49 16.94 39.09 15.65
CA ASP A 49 16.07 39.46 14.52
C ASP A 49 15.17 38.40 13.87
N GLY A 50 13.87 38.55 14.15
CA GLY A 50 12.90 38.76 13.08
C GLY A 50 12.27 37.53 12.43
N HIS A 51 11.16 37.08 13.03
CA HIS A 51 10.07 36.36 12.36
C HIS A 51 10.42 35.10 11.56
N THR A 52 10.35 33.94 12.21
CA THR A 52 9.52 32.85 11.68
C THR A 52 8.81 32.15 12.84
N SER A 53 7.49 32.13 12.72
CA SER A 53 6.54 31.27 13.43
C SER A 53 7.20 30.08 14.14
N SER A 54 7.27 30.12 15.47
CA SER A 54 7.26 28.90 16.28
C SER A 54 5.91 28.25 16.03
N VAL A 55 5.84 27.45 14.97
CA VAL A 55 4.70 26.57 14.74
C VAL A 55 4.69 25.63 15.94
N ASP A 56 3.65 25.80 16.74
CA ASP A 56 3.23 24.91 17.81
C ASP A 56 2.97 23.53 17.18
N LEU A 57 4.04 22.75 16.95
CA LEU A 57 3.97 21.44 16.29
C LEU A 57 3.40 20.35 17.20
N PHE A 58 3.03 20.70 18.44
CA PHE A 58 2.14 19.89 19.24
C PHE A 58 0.72 20.40 19.04
N PRO A 59 -0.21 19.59 18.50
CA PRO A 59 -1.61 19.95 18.52
C PRO A 59 -2.04 20.11 19.99
N LYS A 60 -2.16 21.34 20.46
CA LYS A 60 -2.63 21.69 21.82
C LYS A 60 -4.12 21.36 22.06
N SER A 61 -4.71 20.46 21.27
CA SER A 61 -6.10 20.03 21.44
C SER A 61 -6.39 18.68 20.79
N ILE A 62 -5.76 17.59 21.25
CA ILE A 62 -6.36 16.26 21.04
C ILE A 62 -7.55 16.02 22.00
N GLU A 63 -7.64 16.84 23.05
CA GLU A 63 -8.60 16.66 24.14
C GLU A 63 -10.01 17.23 23.85
N LYS A 64 -10.16 18.13 22.86
CA LYS A 64 -11.43 18.85 22.63
C LYS A 64 -12.33 18.26 21.54
N HIS A 65 -11.88 17.22 20.83
CA HIS A 65 -12.61 16.62 19.71
C HIS A 65 -12.71 15.08 19.78
N SER A 66 -12.31 14.47 20.90
CA SER A 66 -12.54 13.06 21.12
C SER A 66 -14.03 12.81 21.42
N ARG A 67 -14.62 11.82 20.75
CA ARG A 67 -15.94 11.30 21.15
C ARG A 67 -15.79 10.61 22.52
N PRO A 68 -16.84 10.61 23.36
CA PRO A 68 -16.81 9.88 24.63
C PRO A 68 -16.34 8.43 24.44
N MET A 69 -15.48 7.95 25.35
CA MET A 69 -14.89 6.60 25.26
C MET A 69 -15.96 5.51 25.13
N GLU A 70 -17.07 5.65 25.85
CA GLU A 70 -18.23 4.75 25.78
C GLU A 70 -18.72 4.54 24.34
N HIS A 71 -18.80 5.62 23.56
CA HIS A 71 -19.25 5.52 22.17
C HIS A 71 -18.24 4.78 21.30
N VAL A 72 -16.94 4.95 21.58
CA VAL A 72 -15.89 4.25 20.85
C VAL A 72 -15.95 2.75 21.14
N ILE A 73 -16.16 2.37 22.41
CA ILE A 73 -16.30 0.97 22.81
C ILE A 73 -17.49 0.33 22.08
N ILE A 74 -18.69 0.93 22.18
CA ILE A 74 -19.90 0.44 21.50
C ILE A 74 -19.67 0.33 19.98
N GLU A 75 -19.06 1.35 19.37
CA GLU A 75 -18.77 1.33 17.94
C GLU A 75 -17.84 0.18 17.55
N THR A 76 -16.80 -0.08 18.33
CA THR A 76 -15.87 -1.19 18.07
C THR A 76 -16.47 -2.56 18.31
N GLU A 77 -17.36 -2.71 19.28
CA GLU A 77 -18.10 -3.96 19.52
C GLU A 77 -19.08 -4.26 18.37
N VAL A 78 -19.76 -3.24 17.85
CA VAL A 78 -20.72 -3.39 16.75
C VAL A 78 -20.01 -3.64 15.40
N LYS A 79 -18.92 -2.91 15.13
CA LYS A 79 -18.21 -2.99 13.84
C LYS A 79 -17.22 -4.14 13.76
N GLY A 80 -16.92 -4.76 14.90
CA GLY A 80 -15.91 -5.81 14.99
C GLY A 80 -14.49 -5.27 14.87
N THR A 81 -13.54 -6.20 14.91
CA THR A 81 -12.12 -5.86 14.87
C THR A 81 -11.65 -5.58 13.43
N LEU A 82 -10.53 -4.87 13.32
CA LEU A 82 -9.85 -4.71 12.02
C LEU A 82 -9.46 -6.07 11.42
N ILE A 83 -9.13 -7.05 12.26
CA ILE A 83 -8.74 -8.40 11.86
C ILE A 83 -9.90 -9.12 11.18
N GLU A 84 -11.10 -9.11 11.77
CA GLU A 84 -12.31 -9.70 11.17
C GLU A 84 -12.62 -9.07 9.80
N ARG A 85 -12.44 -7.76 9.68
CA ARG A 85 -12.64 -7.07 8.41
C ARG A 85 -11.59 -7.43 7.36
N LEU A 86 -10.35 -7.67 7.78
CA LEU A 86 -9.28 -8.13 6.89
C LEU A 86 -9.56 -9.55 6.40
N GLU A 87 -9.99 -10.45 7.27
CA GLU A 87 -10.37 -11.83 6.91
C GLU A 87 -11.47 -11.86 5.84
N LEU A 88 -12.50 -11.01 5.96
CA LEU A 88 -13.55 -10.87 4.94
C LEU A 88 -13.02 -10.36 3.60
N VAL A 89 -12.03 -9.47 3.62
CA VAL A 89 -11.40 -8.96 2.39
C VAL A 89 -10.55 -10.05 1.76
N GLU A 90 -9.77 -10.79 2.56
CA GLU A 90 -8.95 -11.91 2.10
C GLU A 90 -9.80 -13.00 1.44
N ASP A 91 -10.92 -13.41 2.04
CA ASP A 91 -11.85 -14.38 1.43
C ASP A 91 -12.40 -13.89 0.09
N ARG A 92 -12.81 -12.62 0.02
CA ARG A 92 -13.36 -12.04 -1.22
C ARG A 92 -12.31 -11.94 -2.31
N VAL A 93 -11.08 -11.57 -1.96
CA VAL A 93 -9.97 -11.51 -2.92
C VAL A 93 -9.64 -12.91 -3.42
N LEU A 94 -9.54 -13.90 -2.54
CA LEU A 94 -9.30 -15.30 -2.92
C LEU A 94 -10.37 -15.80 -3.90
N LYS A 95 -11.65 -15.54 -3.60
CA LYS A 95 -12.79 -15.89 -4.46
C LYS A 95 -12.68 -15.27 -5.85
N LEU A 96 -12.31 -13.98 -5.93
CA LEU A 96 -12.09 -13.30 -7.21
C LEU A 96 -10.89 -13.86 -7.98
N CYS A 97 -9.79 -14.19 -7.29
CA CYS A 97 -8.62 -14.81 -7.91
C CYS A 97 -8.97 -16.15 -8.56
N LEU A 98 -9.72 -17.01 -7.87
CA LEU A 98 -10.18 -18.29 -8.42
C LEU A 98 -11.10 -18.11 -9.63
N GLN A 99 -12.01 -17.14 -9.58
CA GLN A 99 -12.90 -16.82 -10.71
C GLN A 99 -12.13 -16.32 -11.93
N LEU A 100 -11.12 -15.46 -11.73
CA LEU A 100 -10.27 -14.98 -12.82
C LEU A 100 -9.45 -16.11 -13.44
N GLU A 101 -8.88 -17.00 -12.63
CA GLU A 101 -8.15 -18.16 -13.14
C GLU A 101 -9.05 -19.07 -13.99
N GLN A 102 -10.28 -19.32 -13.54
CA GLN A 102 -11.27 -20.08 -14.31
C GLN A 102 -11.60 -19.40 -15.65
N LEU A 103 -11.89 -18.09 -15.64
CA LEU A 103 -12.19 -17.33 -16.86
C LEU A 103 -11.00 -17.31 -17.84
N GLU A 104 -9.77 -17.23 -17.33
CA GLU A 104 -8.58 -17.36 -18.16
C GLU A 104 -8.44 -18.75 -18.78
N ALA A 105 -8.71 -19.80 -18.00
CA ALA A 105 -8.66 -21.17 -18.50
C ALA A 105 -9.70 -21.39 -19.62
N GLU A 106 -10.92 -20.89 -19.41
CA GLU A 106 -12.01 -20.93 -20.41
C GLU A 106 -11.61 -20.19 -21.69
N ARG A 107 -11.09 -18.96 -21.59
CA ARG A 107 -10.60 -18.18 -22.74
C ARG A 107 -9.49 -18.92 -23.51
N LYS A 108 -8.53 -19.52 -22.79
CA LYS A 108 -7.43 -20.30 -23.41
C LYS A 108 -7.96 -21.53 -24.17
N ILE A 109 -9.05 -22.14 -23.71
CA ILE A 109 -9.70 -23.26 -24.40
C ILE A 109 -10.42 -22.76 -25.67
N GLU A 110 -11.16 -21.66 -25.56
CA GLU A 110 -11.87 -21.05 -26.69
C GLU A 110 -10.91 -20.64 -27.81
N GLU A 111 -9.84 -19.91 -27.48
CA GLU A 111 -8.81 -19.52 -28.46
C GLU A 111 -8.17 -20.73 -29.17
N LYS A 112 -7.93 -21.83 -28.44
CA LYS A 112 -7.38 -23.06 -29.02
C LYS A 112 -8.38 -23.71 -29.98
N ASN A 113 -9.67 -23.66 -29.67
CA ASN A 113 -10.72 -24.23 -30.52
C ASN A 113 -10.94 -23.40 -31.78
N GLU A 114 -10.91 -22.07 -31.69
CA GLU A 114 -10.97 -21.18 -32.85
C GLU A 114 -9.80 -21.41 -33.81
N LYS A 115 -8.57 -21.45 -33.29
CA LYS A 115 -7.35 -21.73 -34.08
C LYS A 115 -7.45 -23.07 -34.82
N LYS A 116 -7.90 -24.12 -34.13
CA LYS A 116 -8.12 -25.45 -34.75
C LYS A 116 -9.20 -25.44 -35.83
N THR A 117 -10.25 -24.64 -35.65
CA THR A 117 -11.36 -24.56 -36.61
C THR A 117 -10.91 -23.83 -37.87
N HIS A 118 -10.18 -22.72 -37.72
CA HIS A 118 -9.62 -21.96 -38.84
C HIS A 118 -8.58 -22.78 -39.63
N GLU A 119 -7.72 -23.54 -38.96
CA GLU A 119 -6.73 -24.41 -39.61
C GLU A 119 -7.40 -25.50 -40.47
N LYS A 120 -8.49 -26.11 -39.97
CA LYS A 120 -9.26 -27.11 -40.73
C LYS A 120 -9.90 -26.50 -41.98
N GLY A 121 -10.50 -25.31 -41.86
CA GLY A 121 -11.10 -24.59 -42.98
C GLY A 121 -10.08 -24.25 -44.07
N LEU A 122 -8.91 -23.75 -43.68
CA LEU A 122 -7.83 -23.43 -44.61
C LEU A 122 -7.30 -24.69 -45.33
N LYS A 123 -7.09 -25.80 -44.61
CA LYS A 123 -6.68 -27.08 -45.21
C LYS A 123 -7.71 -27.59 -46.23
N GLN A 124 -8.99 -27.43 -45.95
CA GLN A 124 -10.06 -27.84 -46.86
C GLN A 124 -10.10 -26.97 -48.13
N LEU A 125 -9.88 -25.66 -47.99
CA LEU A 125 -9.79 -24.74 -49.12
C LEU A 125 -8.59 -25.08 -50.04
N ILE A 126 -7.40 -25.27 -49.45
CA ILE A 126 -6.20 -25.67 -50.20
C ILE A 126 -6.44 -26.98 -50.95
N LYS A 127 -7.07 -27.97 -50.29
CA LYS A 127 -7.40 -29.26 -50.91
C LYS A 127 -8.35 -29.11 -52.11
N GLN A 128 -9.30 -28.18 -52.07
CA GLN A 128 -10.19 -27.92 -53.21
C GLN A 128 -9.46 -27.25 -54.37
N CYS A 129 -8.57 -26.29 -54.10
CA CYS A 129 -7.80 -25.62 -55.15
C CYS A 129 -6.86 -26.60 -55.89
N VAL A 130 -6.12 -27.43 -55.16
CA VAL A 130 -5.16 -28.39 -55.75
C VAL A 130 -5.88 -29.52 -56.51
N LYS A 131 -7.09 -29.90 -56.09
CA LYS A 131 -7.86 -30.97 -56.76
C LYS A 131 -8.58 -30.48 -58.04
N GLY A 132 -8.68 -29.16 -58.25
CA GLY A 132 -9.32 -28.56 -59.43
C GLY A 132 -8.44 -28.57 -60.70
N GLU A 133 -7.12 -28.73 -60.58
CA GLU A 133 -6.20 -28.66 -61.73
C GLU A 133 -5.86 -30.03 -62.37
N ALA A 134 -6.24 -31.15 -61.76
CA ALA A 134 -5.87 -32.48 -62.25
C ALA A 134 -6.87 -33.13 -63.23
N GLY A 135 -7.86 -32.39 -63.75
CA GLY A 135 -9.03 -32.95 -64.46
C GLY A 135 -9.27 -32.42 -65.88
N LYS A 136 -8.27 -31.85 -66.55
CA LYS A 136 -8.39 -31.41 -67.95
C LYS A 136 -7.17 -31.83 -68.77
N TYR A 137 -7.04 -33.13 -69.02
CA TYR A 137 -6.30 -33.68 -70.16
C TYR A 137 -7.10 -34.84 -70.74
#